data_AF-A0AAW6I749-F1
#
_entry.id   AF-A0AAW6I749-F1
#
_cell.length_a   1.000
_cell.length_b   1.000
_cell.length_c   1.000
_cell.angle_alpha   90.00
_cell.angle_beta   90.00
_cell.angle_gamma   90.00
#
_symmetry.space_group_name_H-M   'P 1'
#
loop_
_entity.id
_entity.type
_entity.pdbx_description
1 polymer ?
#
loop_
_entity_poly.entity_id
_entity_poly.type
_entity_poly.pdbx_seq_one_letter_code
_entity_poly.pdbx_strand_id
1 'polypeptide(L)'
;MDESPVCHAAVFNATVPEGLTDELIHLTYPVKWNIDALLHWHADKPVELAWTLLLEGDTVDHFTQQFNCRSLHCYIPDPVLLQKENQQKINLIKQSDFGSYPVRENDEVLCPQTGAFLMGYIDEHSALVEQLKKEILNDGYLPTISGMASPNSEQLLNSTARAFTYLMMKHRIFYTVSDGGQLQSPNYTADVQYIRTIDDIFHNQQGYCMELSAAFASWCINQGVKCTVEFVPGHAVNRLYDREGKAYPVDLTMLASSMAQFPILSDSPGATDFANVDRFYTILMTRSQQDEINTYQQGRQDDPVNYSTIDVYRLRQWLPSFNIGGNYLHTRAAAVEEDALQIVENPVWNIDNNLNFEK
;
A
#
# COMPACT_ATOMS: atom_id res chain seq x y z
N MET A 1 -25.66 -6.62 -25.73
CA MET A 1 -24.30 -6.29 -25.29
C MET A 1 -23.97 -7.24 -24.18
N ASP A 2 -22.87 -7.96 -24.32
CA ASP A 2 -22.49 -9.00 -23.36
C ASP A 2 -21.90 -8.36 -22.11
N GLU A 3 -22.23 -8.89 -20.93
CA GLU A 3 -21.60 -8.44 -19.69
C GLU A 3 -20.12 -8.80 -19.70
N SER A 4 -19.27 -7.81 -19.37
CA SER A 4 -17.84 -8.01 -19.23
C SER A 4 -17.50 -8.27 -17.76
N PRO A 5 -16.48 -9.10 -17.46
CA PRO A 5 -15.97 -9.24 -16.09
C PRO A 5 -15.38 -7.94 -15.53
N VAL A 6 -15.18 -6.90 -16.35
CA VAL A 6 -14.57 -5.62 -15.95
C VAL A 6 -15.60 -4.49 -15.83
N CYS A 7 -16.64 -4.51 -16.67
CA CYS A 7 -17.65 -3.47 -16.71
C CYS A 7 -19.01 -4.04 -17.13
N HIS A 8 -20.07 -3.42 -16.66
CA HIS A 8 -21.43 -3.72 -17.10
C HIS A 8 -21.69 -3.04 -18.44
N ALA A 9 -22.39 -3.74 -19.34
CA ALA A 9 -22.91 -3.11 -20.54
C ALA A 9 -23.90 -2.00 -20.14
N ALA A 10 -23.70 -0.80 -20.66
CA ALA A 10 -24.54 0.35 -20.35
C ALA A 10 -24.79 1.19 -21.61
N VAL A 11 -25.97 1.83 -21.64
CA VAL A 11 -26.34 2.80 -22.68
C VAL A 11 -26.51 4.15 -22.00
N PHE A 12 -25.80 5.15 -22.49
CA PHE A 12 -25.89 6.52 -22.03
C PHE A 12 -26.40 7.40 -23.16
N ASN A 13 -27.29 8.32 -22.83
CA ASN A 13 -27.87 9.24 -23.81
C ASN A 13 -27.57 10.67 -23.38
N ALA A 14 -27.26 11.54 -24.35
CA ALA A 14 -27.15 12.98 -24.16
C ALA A 14 -27.86 13.68 -25.32
N THR A 15 -28.44 14.85 -25.05
CA THR A 15 -28.98 15.74 -26.07
C THR A 15 -28.04 16.92 -26.21
N VAL A 16 -27.59 17.19 -27.43
CA VAL A 16 -26.76 18.35 -27.74
C VAL A 16 -27.62 19.61 -27.64
N PRO A 17 -27.29 20.57 -26.75
CA PRO A 17 -28.02 21.83 -26.65
C PRO A 17 -27.96 22.63 -27.96
N GLU A 18 -29.07 23.27 -28.35
CA GLU A 18 -29.17 24.08 -29.59
C GLU A 18 -28.14 25.23 -29.68
N GLY A 19 -27.52 25.62 -28.57
CA GLY A 19 -26.50 26.68 -28.51
C GLY A 19 -25.05 26.24 -28.72
N LEU A 20 -24.77 24.92 -28.77
CA LEU A 20 -23.46 24.39 -29.11
C LEU A 20 -23.36 24.28 -30.64
N THR A 21 -22.85 25.34 -31.27
CA THR A 21 -22.81 25.50 -32.73
C THR A 21 -21.50 25.05 -33.38
N ASP A 22 -20.59 24.45 -32.62
CA ASP A 22 -19.29 24.03 -33.13
C ASP A 22 -19.40 22.72 -33.94
N GLU A 23 -18.60 22.59 -35.00
CA GLU A 23 -18.52 21.38 -35.84
C GLU A 23 -17.95 20.16 -35.07
N LEU A 24 -17.44 20.38 -33.86
CA LEU A 24 -16.77 19.39 -33.01
C LEU A 24 -17.44 19.35 -31.63
N ILE A 25 -17.86 18.16 -31.21
CA ILE A 25 -18.40 17.90 -29.87
C ILE A 25 -17.41 17.02 -29.11
N HIS A 26 -17.02 17.45 -27.92
CA HIS A 26 -16.20 16.65 -27.02
C HIS A 26 -17.08 15.93 -26.00
N LEU A 27 -16.85 14.63 -25.86
CA LEU A 27 -17.62 13.75 -25.00
C LEU A 27 -16.71 13.09 -23.97
N THR A 28 -17.16 13.06 -22.72
CA THR A 28 -16.61 12.16 -21.70
C THR A 28 -17.44 10.88 -21.71
N TYR A 29 -16.79 9.74 -21.95
CA TYR A 29 -17.45 8.44 -22.01
C TYR A 29 -17.53 7.81 -20.61
N PRO A 30 -18.72 7.75 -19.98
CA PRO A 30 -18.86 7.06 -18.70
C PRO A 30 -18.66 5.55 -18.87
N VAL A 31 -18.11 4.92 -17.84
CA VAL A 31 -17.94 3.46 -17.77
C VAL A 31 -18.58 2.97 -16.49
N LYS A 32 -19.52 2.02 -16.63
CA LYS A 32 -20.12 1.34 -15.48
C LYS A 32 -19.25 0.16 -15.05
N TRP A 33 -18.29 0.42 -14.17
CA TRP A 33 -17.34 -0.59 -13.71
C TRP A 33 -18.00 -1.72 -12.93
N ASN A 34 -17.55 -2.95 -13.16
CA ASN A 34 -17.87 -4.09 -12.30
C ASN A 34 -16.91 -4.03 -11.10
N ILE A 35 -17.20 -3.13 -10.17
CA ILE A 35 -16.34 -2.87 -9.02
C ILE A 35 -16.10 -4.16 -8.23
N ASP A 36 -17.12 -4.99 -8.05
CA ASP A 36 -16.99 -6.23 -7.29
C ASP A 36 -15.95 -7.16 -7.93
N ALA A 37 -15.92 -7.29 -9.26
CA ALA A 37 -14.90 -8.07 -9.94
C ALA A 37 -13.50 -7.43 -9.83
N LEU A 38 -13.40 -6.12 -9.97
CA LEU A 38 -12.12 -5.38 -9.90
C LEU A 38 -11.48 -5.44 -8.50
N LEU A 39 -12.29 -5.45 -7.44
CA LEU A 39 -11.81 -5.58 -6.06
C LEU A 39 -11.06 -6.91 -5.82
N HIS A 40 -11.33 -7.95 -6.61
CA HIS A 40 -10.70 -9.26 -6.48
C HIS A 40 -9.49 -9.45 -7.43
N TRP A 41 -9.02 -8.38 -8.08
CA TRP A 41 -7.86 -8.47 -8.96
C TRP A 41 -6.57 -8.34 -8.18
N HIS A 42 -5.82 -9.45 -8.12
CA HIS A 42 -4.49 -9.54 -7.52
C HIS A 42 -3.34 -9.25 -8.49
N ALA A 43 -3.64 -8.73 -9.68
CA ALA A 43 -2.62 -8.34 -10.66
C ALA A 43 -3.18 -7.29 -11.61
N ASP A 44 -2.29 -6.45 -12.11
CA ASP A 44 -2.60 -5.54 -13.20
C ASP A 44 -2.96 -6.32 -14.46
N LYS A 45 -3.97 -5.83 -15.18
CA LYS A 45 -4.42 -6.48 -16.41
C LYS A 45 -4.72 -5.45 -17.49
N PRO A 46 -4.23 -5.67 -18.73
CA PRO A 46 -4.72 -4.92 -19.86
C PRO A 46 -6.19 -5.29 -20.07
N VAL A 47 -7.00 -4.26 -20.26
CA VAL A 47 -8.42 -4.38 -20.58
C VAL A 47 -8.71 -3.53 -21.78
N GLU A 48 -9.61 -4.03 -22.61
CA GLU A 48 -10.08 -3.34 -23.79
C GLU A 48 -11.53 -2.96 -23.54
N LEU A 49 -11.84 -1.67 -23.65
CA LEU A 49 -13.22 -1.20 -23.71
C LEU A 49 -13.53 -0.75 -25.13
N ALA A 50 -14.75 -1.03 -25.53
CA ALA A 50 -15.30 -0.62 -26.81
C ALA A 50 -16.58 0.18 -26.58
N TRP A 51 -16.68 1.30 -27.28
CA TRP A 51 -17.86 2.16 -27.32
C TRP A 51 -18.38 2.18 -28.75
N THR A 52 -19.70 2.15 -28.88
CA THR A 52 -20.36 2.37 -30.17
C THR A 52 -21.18 3.65 -30.02
N LEU A 53 -20.89 4.64 -30.85
CA LEU A 53 -21.61 5.90 -30.84
C LEU A 53 -22.73 5.85 -31.87
N LEU A 54 -23.93 6.24 -31.43
CA LEU A 54 -25.10 6.33 -32.29
C LEU A 54 -25.58 7.79 -32.34
N LEU A 55 -25.91 8.25 -33.53
CA LEU A 55 -26.59 9.53 -33.76
C LEU A 55 -27.99 9.22 -34.30
N GLU A 56 -29.04 9.65 -33.60
CA GLU A 56 -30.44 9.37 -33.97
C GLU A 56 -30.77 7.88 -34.19
N GLY A 57 -30.00 6.98 -33.58
CA GLY A 57 -30.18 5.53 -33.70
C GLY A 57 -29.33 4.87 -34.80
N ASP A 58 -28.63 5.65 -35.63
CA ASP A 58 -27.69 5.15 -36.61
C ASP A 58 -26.27 5.14 -36.01
N THR A 59 -25.56 4.02 -36.17
CA THR A 59 -24.16 3.93 -35.76
C THR A 59 -23.31 4.88 -36.59
N VAL A 60 -22.67 5.85 -35.93
CA VAL A 60 -21.79 6.82 -36.58
C VAL A 60 -20.32 6.50 -36.35
N ASP A 61 -19.98 5.82 -35.25
CA ASP A 61 -18.59 5.44 -34.97
C ASP A 61 -18.49 4.24 -34.01
N HIS A 62 -17.33 3.58 -34.04
CA HIS A 62 -16.92 2.54 -33.11
C HIS A 62 -15.50 2.79 -32.64
N PHE A 63 -15.34 3.00 -31.33
CA PHE A 63 -14.06 3.32 -30.72
C PHE A 63 -13.66 2.24 -29.72
N THR A 64 -12.41 1.80 -29.79
CA THR A 64 -11.84 0.81 -28.87
C THR A 64 -10.58 1.37 -28.24
N GLN A 65 -10.49 1.30 -26.92
CA GLN A 65 -9.32 1.73 -26.17
C GLN A 65 -8.87 0.63 -25.23
N GLN A 66 -7.58 0.30 -25.31
CA GLN A 66 -6.91 -0.51 -24.31
C GLN A 66 -6.35 0.37 -23.20
N PHE A 67 -6.51 -0.06 -21.96
CA PHE A 67 -5.91 0.55 -20.78
C PHE A 67 -5.48 -0.54 -19.81
N ASN A 68 -4.51 -0.21 -18.96
CA ASN A 68 -4.08 -1.11 -17.90
C ASN A 68 -4.90 -0.83 -16.64
N CYS A 69 -5.75 -1.76 -16.25
CA CYS A 69 -6.46 -1.71 -14.98
C CYS A 69 -5.51 -2.15 -13.87
N ARG A 70 -5.29 -1.28 -12.89
CA ARG A 70 -4.37 -1.53 -11.78
C ARG A 70 -5.05 -2.35 -10.68
N SER A 71 -4.32 -3.28 -10.10
CA SER A 71 -4.74 -3.98 -8.89
C SER A 71 -4.83 -3.00 -7.71
N LEU A 72 -5.77 -3.24 -6.80
CA LEU A 72 -5.79 -2.53 -5.52
C LEU A 72 -4.54 -2.78 -4.68
N HIS A 73 -3.81 -3.87 -4.94
CA HIS A 73 -2.54 -4.20 -4.30
C HIS A 73 -1.38 -3.30 -4.75
N CYS A 74 -1.55 -2.52 -5.82
CA CYS A 74 -0.55 -1.56 -6.27
C CYS A 74 -0.59 -0.30 -5.41
N TYR A 75 0.49 -0.09 -4.66
CA TYR A 75 0.68 1.05 -3.78
C TYR A 75 1.78 1.97 -4.34
N ILE A 76 1.54 3.28 -4.25
CA ILE A 76 2.53 4.31 -4.59
C ILE A 76 2.97 4.96 -3.27
N PRO A 77 4.19 4.67 -2.78
CA PRO A 77 4.70 5.25 -1.55
C PRO A 77 5.00 6.75 -1.75
N ASP A 78 4.37 7.59 -0.90
CA ASP A 78 4.68 9.00 -0.63
C ASP A 78 5.42 9.71 -1.79
N PRO A 79 4.76 9.94 -2.94
CA PRO A 79 5.45 10.35 -4.15
C PRO A 79 6.14 11.70 -3.97
N VAL A 80 7.39 11.80 -4.42
CA VAL A 80 8.20 13.02 -4.30
C VAL A 80 8.12 13.82 -5.59
N LEU A 81 7.59 15.04 -5.51
CA LEU A 81 7.51 15.97 -6.63
C LEU A 81 8.53 17.10 -6.44
N LEU A 82 9.54 17.14 -7.31
CA LEU A 82 10.50 18.25 -7.35
C LEU A 82 9.77 19.53 -7.79
N GLN A 83 9.78 20.57 -6.95
CA GLN A 83 8.98 21.78 -7.20
C GLN A 83 9.37 22.48 -8.50
N LYS A 84 10.68 22.58 -8.76
CA LYS A 84 11.23 23.23 -9.97
C LYS A 84 10.79 22.58 -11.28
N GLU A 85 10.48 21.29 -11.24
CA GLU A 85 10.16 20.50 -12.43
C GLU A 85 8.65 20.26 -12.57
N ASN A 86 7.90 20.38 -11.47
CA ASN A 86 6.50 19.94 -11.40
C ASN A 86 5.51 21.04 -11.00
N GLN A 87 5.88 22.32 -11.15
CA GLN A 87 5.10 23.46 -10.64
C GLN A 87 3.62 23.46 -11.08
N GLN A 88 3.34 23.16 -12.36
CA GLN A 88 1.96 23.09 -12.87
C GLN A 88 1.15 21.98 -12.18
N LYS A 89 1.75 20.80 -12.01
CA LYS A 89 1.12 19.67 -11.30
C LYS A 89 0.91 19.95 -9.84
N ILE A 90 1.89 20.57 -9.18
CA ILE A 90 1.77 20.98 -7.78
C ILE A 90 0.61 21.97 -7.62
N ASN A 91 0.49 22.94 -8.52
CA ASN A 91 -0.62 23.88 -8.50
C ASN A 91 -1.98 23.16 -8.69
N LEU A 92 -2.05 22.18 -9.59
CA LEU A 92 -3.25 21.34 -9.79
C LEU A 92 -3.56 20.48 -8.56
N ILE A 93 -2.56 19.82 -7.97
CA ILE A 93 -2.68 19.06 -6.72
C ILE A 93 -3.22 19.96 -5.61
N LYS A 94 -2.72 21.20 -5.51
CA LYS A 94 -3.21 22.19 -4.53
C LYS A 94 -4.64 22.69 -4.84
N GLN A 95 -5.10 22.60 -6.09
CA GLN A 95 -6.45 22.98 -6.52
C GLN A 95 -7.50 21.88 -6.34
N SER A 96 -7.11 20.60 -6.36
CA SER A 96 -8.04 19.47 -6.14
C SER A 96 -8.49 19.32 -4.68
N ASP A 97 -8.30 20.37 -3.88
CA ASP A 97 -8.68 20.60 -2.50
C ASP A 97 -8.25 19.54 -1.48
N PHE A 98 -7.44 18.53 -1.87
CA PHE A 98 -7.04 17.50 -0.93
C PHE A 98 -8.17 16.53 -0.58
N GLY A 99 -9.30 17.05 -0.07
CA GLY A 99 -9.99 16.43 1.03
C GLY A 99 -9.04 16.23 2.22
N SER A 100 -8.46 17.28 2.82
CA SER A 100 -7.64 17.17 4.05
C SER A 100 -6.48 16.15 4.02
N TYR A 101 -5.95 15.72 2.86
CA TYR A 101 -4.81 14.79 2.87
C TYR A 101 -3.56 15.51 3.36
N PRO A 102 -2.79 14.89 4.27
CA PRO A 102 -1.53 15.46 4.70
C PRO A 102 -0.55 15.56 3.54
N VAL A 103 0.12 16.71 3.43
CA VAL A 103 1.20 16.94 2.46
C VAL A 103 2.42 17.42 3.24
N ARG A 104 3.59 16.89 2.91
CA ARG A 104 4.88 17.44 3.37
C ARG A 104 5.47 18.27 2.25
N GLU A 105 5.89 19.49 2.54
CA GLU A 105 6.39 20.43 1.55
C GLU A 105 7.58 21.20 2.12
N ASN A 106 8.60 21.41 1.31
CA ASN A 106 9.68 22.38 1.55
C ASN A 106 10.00 23.12 0.24
N ASP A 107 11.07 23.93 0.23
CA ASP A 107 11.46 24.72 -0.94
C ASP A 107 11.83 23.85 -2.17
N GLU A 108 12.19 22.59 -1.96
CA GLU A 108 12.67 21.69 -3.02
C GLU A 108 11.59 20.72 -3.51
N VAL A 109 10.76 20.20 -2.61
CA VAL A 109 9.82 19.11 -2.92
C VAL A 109 8.45 19.27 -2.26
N LEU A 110 7.45 18.69 -2.92
CA LEU A 110 6.12 18.42 -2.37
C LEU A 110 5.87 16.91 -2.37
N CYS A 111 5.42 16.38 -1.25
CA CYS A 111 5.18 14.96 -1.02
C CYS A 111 3.77 14.74 -0.45
N PRO A 112 2.79 14.34 -1.28
CA PRO A 112 1.48 13.89 -0.81
C PRO A 112 1.66 12.62 0.03
N GLN A 113 1.11 12.60 1.24
CA GLN A 113 1.24 11.43 2.10
C GLN A 113 0.19 10.37 1.74
N THR A 114 0.66 9.27 1.16
CA THR A 114 -0.15 8.08 0.86
C THR A 114 0.08 6.97 1.88
N GLY A 115 1.07 7.12 2.76
CA GLY A 115 1.42 6.18 3.84
C GLY A 115 0.20 5.55 4.52
N ALA A 116 -0.78 6.35 4.93
CA ALA A 116 -1.96 5.86 5.64
C ALA A 116 -2.75 4.77 4.89
N PHE A 117 -2.67 4.68 3.56
CA PHE A 117 -3.30 3.61 2.80
C PHE A 117 -2.65 2.23 3.01
N LEU A 118 -1.41 2.18 3.52
CA LEU A 118 -0.77 0.93 3.94
C LEU A 118 -1.59 0.21 5.03
N MET A 119 -2.42 0.94 5.78
CA MET A 119 -3.35 0.38 6.78
C MET A 119 -4.22 -0.75 6.21
N GLY A 120 -4.47 -0.76 4.90
CA GLY A 120 -5.23 -1.82 4.27
C GLY A 120 -4.59 -3.19 4.28
N TYR A 121 -3.27 -3.26 4.32
CA TYR A 121 -2.54 -4.52 4.32
C TYR A 121 -2.20 -5.01 5.72
N ILE A 122 -2.63 -4.26 6.74
CA ILE A 122 -2.47 -4.60 8.15
C ILE A 122 -3.75 -5.31 8.60
N ASP A 123 -3.68 -6.64 8.69
CA ASP A 123 -4.79 -7.52 9.03
C ASP A 123 -4.58 -8.18 10.40
N GLU A 124 -5.12 -7.54 11.44
CA GLU A 124 -5.10 -8.07 12.79
C GLU A 124 -6.10 -9.22 13.03
N HIS A 125 -6.97 -9.53 12.07
CA HIS A 125 -7.95 -10.62 12.17
C HIS A 125 -7.63 -11.81 11.27
N SER A 126 -6.48 -11.77 10.58
CA SER A 126 -5.99 -12.90 9.80
C SER A 126 -6.00 -14.18 10.64
N ALA A 127 -6.67 -15.21 10.12
CA ALA A 127 -6.73 -16.52 10.76
C ALA A 127 -5.34 -17.16 10.87
N LEU A 128 -4.42 -16.82 9.95
CA LEU A 128 -3.03 -17.27 10.00
C LEU A 128 -2.34 -16.79 11.27
N VAL A 129 -2.58 -15.56 11.74
CA VAL A 129 -1.92 -15.05 12.96
C VAL A 129 -2.21 -15.95 14.17
N GLU A 130 -3.46 -16.41 14.33
CA GLU A 130 -3.82 -17.34 15.40
C GLU A 130 -3.20 -18.74 15.22
N GLN A 131 -2.98 -19.17 13.98
CA GLN A 131 -2.27 -20.42 13.68
C GLN A 131 -0.78 -20.30 14.04
N LEU A 132 -0.14 -19.20 13.66
CA LEU A 132 1.28 -18.92 13.97
C LEU A 132 1.54 -18.84 15.47
N LYS A 133 0.62 -18.26 16.26
CA LYS A 133 0.71 -18.29 17.73
C LYS A 133 0.70 -19.73 18.26
N LYS A 134 -0.23 -20.56 17.79
CA LYS A 134 -0.32 -21.97 18.21
C LYS A 134 0.92 -22.74 17.84
N GLU A 135 1.48 -22.47 16.65
CA GLU A 135 2.73 -23.07 16.19
C GLU A 135 3.86 -22.81 17.19
N ILE A 136 4.13 -21.55 17.55
CA ILE A 136 5.14 -21.18 18.56
C ILE A 136 4.98 -21.95 19.88
N LEU A 137 3.74 -22.07 20.37
CA LEU A 137 3.43 -22.75 21.63
C LEU A 137 3.63 -24.27 21.51
N ASN A 138 3.21 -24.86 20.39
CA ASN A 138 3.31 -26.29 20.14
C ASN A 138 4.76 -26.73 19.94
N ASP A 139 5.58 -25.90 19.29
CA ASP A 139 7.02 -26.14 19.17
C ASP A 139 7.73 -26.00 20.53
N GLY A 140 7.11 -25.35 21.51
CA GLY A 140 7.71 -25.09 22.82
C GLY A 140 8.75 -23.98 22.80
N TYR A 141 8.77 -23.13 21.77
CA TYR A 141 9.71 -22.01 21.68
C TYR A 141 9.42 -20.95 22.75
N LEU A 142 8.14 -20.62 22.96
CA LEU A 142 7.68 -19.77 24.05
C LEU A 142 6.59 -20.48 24.85
N PRO A 143 6.56 -20.32 26.18
CA PRO A 143 5.53 -20.93 27.02
C PRO A 143 4.18 -20.20 26.95
N THR A 144 4.19 -18.94 26.49
CA THR A 144 3.00 -18.09 26.37
C THR A 144 3.26 -16.96 25.39
N ILE A 145 2.18 -16.41 24.82
CA ILE A 145 2.17 -15.18 24.01
C ILE A 145 1.28 -14.18 24.74
N SER A 146 1.88 -13.25 25.48
CA SER A 146 1.16 -12.34 26.39
C SER A 146 0.66 -11.05 25.74
N GLY A 147 1.24 -10.62 24.61
CA GLY A 147 0.77 -9.45 23.88
C GLY A 147 0.69 -8.19 24.76
N MET A 148 -0.43 -7.45 24.68
CA MET A 148 -0.71 -6.27 25.53
C MET A 148 -0.68 -6.59 27.03
N ALA A 149 -0.97 -7.83 27.43
CA ALA A 149 -0.97 -8.24 28.83
C ALA A 149 0.45 -8.43 29.42
N SER A 150 1.51 -8.28 28.62
CA SER A 150 2.90 -8.43 29.06
C SER A 150 3.23 -7.55 30.28
N PRO A 151 3.83 -8.12 31.35
CA PRO A 151 4.10 -7.40 32.58
C PRO A 151 5.29 -6.43 32.50
N ASN A 152 6.19 -6.63 31.54
CA ASN A 152 7.38 -5.82 31.32
C ASN A 152 7.78 -5.86 29.83
N SER A 153 8.74 -5.01 29.46
CA SER A 153 9.17 -4.87 28.06
C SER A 153 9.86 -6.12 27.53
N GLU A 154 10.52 -6.93 28.37
CA GLU A 154 11.12 -8.20 27.95
C GLU A 154 10.05 -9.19 27.46
N GLN A 155 8.97 -9.38 28.24
CA GLN A 155 7.87 -10.26 27.86
C GLN A 155 7.07 -9.73 26.66
N LEU A 156 6.99 -8.40 26.53
CA LEU A 156 6.41 -7.74 25.35
C LEU A 156 7.20 -8.09 24.08
N LEU A 157 8.52 -7.93 24.13
CA LEU A 157 9.41 -8.24 23.01
C LEU A 157 9.46 -9.74 22.72
N ASN A 158 9.38 -10.58 23.76
CA ASN A 158 9.24 -12.03 23.59
C ASN A 158 8.00 -12.39 22.76
N SER A 159 6.85 -11.82 23.12
CA SER A 159 5.57 -12.09 22.44
C SER A 159 5.45 -11.45 21.06
N THR A 160 6.28 -10.43 20.77
CA THR A 160 6.24 -9.68 19.51
C THR A 160 7.44 -9.98 18.63
N ALA A 161 8.52 -9.20 18.73
CA ALA A 161 9.67 -9.26 17.82
C ALA A 161 10.39 -10.62 17.86
N ARG A 162 10.58 -11.21 19.04
CA ARG A 162 11.26 -12.51 19.19
C ARG A 162 10.43 -13.66 18.60
N ALA A 163 9.14 -13.73 18.95
CA ALA A 163 8.19 -14.66 18.37
C ALA A 163 8.12 -14.54 16.84
N PHE A 164 8.05 -13.32 16.31
CA PHE A 164 7.98 -13.13 14.86
C PHE A 164 9.30 -13.46 14.16
N THR A 165 10.45 -13.23 14.80
CA THR A 165 11.76 -13.66 14.32
C THR A 165 11.81 -15.18 14.16
N TYR A 166 11.31 -15.92 15.16
CA TYR A 166 11.18 -17.37 15.10
C TYR A 166 10.34 -17.83 13.91
N LEU A 167 9.15 -17.24 13.74
CA LEU A 167 8.24 -17.58 12.65
C LEU A 167 8.89 -17.31 11.29
N MET A 168 9.54 -16.15 11.12
CA MET A 168 10.24 -15.83 9.87
C MET A 168 11.36 -16.83 9.56
N MET A 169 12.10 -17.28 10.57
CA MET A 169 13.15 -18.29 10.38
C MET A 169 12.57 -19.67 10.07
N LYS A 170 11.52 -20.08 10.78
CA LYS A 170 10.85 -21.36 10.58
C LYS A 170 10.22 -21.47 9.19
N HIS A 171 9.53 -20.42 8.77
CA HIS A 171 8.89 -20.33 7.44
C HIS A 171 9.83 -19.85 6.33
N ARG A 172 11.10 -19.59 6.65
CA ARG A 172 12.14 -19.20 5.68
C ARG A 172 11.75 -17.99 4.83
N ILE A 173 11.26 -16.92 5.47
CA ILE A 173 10.85 -15.71 4.76
C ILE A 173 12.07 -14.95 4.21
N PHE A 174 12.18 -14.85 2.88
CA PHE A 174 13.26 -14.14 2.20
C PHE A 174 12.89 -12.71 1.84
N TYR A 175 13.90 -11.83 1.80
CA TYR A 175 13.70 -10.50 1.25
C TYR A 175 13.58 -10.57 -0.27
N THR A 176 12.43 -10.17 -0.80
CA THR A 176 12.20 -10.12 -2.25
C THR A 176 11.17 -9.04 -2.55
N VAL A 177 11.50 -8.17 -3.49
CA VAL A 177 10.57 -7.16 -4.02
C VAL A 177 9.71 -7.86 -5.07
N SER A 178 8.40 -7.97 -4.83
CA SER A 178 7.42 -8.43 -5.83
C SER A 178 7.28 -7.41 -6.95
N ASP A 179 6.70 -7.82 -8.09
CA ASP A 179 6.50 -7.00 -9.29
C ASP A 179 6.27 -5.52 -8.94
N GLY A 180 7.31 -4.73 -9.20
CA GLY A 180 7.33 -3.29 -9.10
C GLY A 180 7.45 -2.72 -10.49
N GLY A 181 6.53 -1.84 -10.86
CA GLY A 181 6.59 -1.11 -12.12
C GLY A 181 7.04 0.31 -11.86
N GLN A 182 7.76 0.90 -12.81
CA GLN A 182 7.82 2.35 -12.86
C GLN A 182 6.57 2.86 -13.56
N LEU A 183 5.80 3.71 -12.90
CA LEU A 183 4.87 4.60 -13.60
C LEU A 183 5.73 5.62 -14.34
N GLN A 184 6.08 5.32 -15.59
CA GLN A 184 6.75 6.26 -16.48
C GLN A 184 5.69 7.09 -17.21
N SER A 185 5.55 8.33 -16.78
CA SER A 185 4.92 9.40 -17.54
C SER A 185 6.04 10.33 -18.03
N PRO A 186 5.88 11.03 -19.17
CA PRO A 186 6.82 12.06 -19.61
C PRO A 186 7.22 13.09 -18.52
N ASN A 187 6.38 13.19 -17.48
CA ASN A 187 6.45 14.22 -16.47
C ASN A 187 6.48 13.65 -15.03
N TYR A 188 6.60 12.33 -14.82
CA TYR A 188 6.57 11.72 -13.47
C TYR A 188 7.12 10.30 -13.52
N THR A 189 7.96 9.97 -12.54
CA THR A 189 8.36 8.59 -12.24
C THR A 189 7.99 8.31 -10.81
N ALA A 190 7.19 7.27 -10.58
CA ALA A 190 7.10 6.66 -9.26
C ALA A 190 7.20 5.16 -9.35
N ASP A 191 7.84 4.62 -8.32
CA ASP A 191 7.91 3.19 -8.11
C ASP A 191 6.56 2.74 -7.56
N VAL A 192 5.81 2.02 -8.40
CA VAL A 192 4.62 1.30 -7.97
C VAL A 192 5.09 0.00 -7.36
N GLN A 193 4.62 -0.28 -6.15
CA GLN A 193 4.98 -1.50 -5.45
C GLN A 193 3.72 -2.30 -5.15
N TYR A 194 3.76 -3.59 -5.49
CA TYR A 194 2.69 -4.52 -5.16
C TYR A 194 2.80 -4.94 -3.68
N ILE A 195 1.76 -4.74 -2.88
CA ILE A 195 1.75 -5.07 -1.44
C ILE A 195 0.89 -6.31 -1.18
N ARG A 196 1.52 -7.32 -0.58
CA ARG A 196 0.88 -8.56 -0.11
C ARG A 196 0.46 -8.49 1.35
N THR A 197 -0.53 -9.30 1.70
CA THR A 197 -0.98 -9.50 3.09
C THR A 197 -0.01 -10.40 3.85
N ILE A 198 -0.17 -10.50 5.17
CA ILE A 198 0.61 -11.45 5.99
C ILE A 198 0.43 -12.90 5.51
N ASP A 199 -0.78 -13.28 5.13
CA ASP A 199 -1.10 -14.62 4.61
C ASP A 199 -0.30 -14.94 3.36
N ASP A 200 -0.28 -14.01 2.40
CA ASP A 200 0.47 -14.14 1.15
C ASP A 200 1.98 -14.19 1.39
N ILE A 201 2.51 -13.38 2.32
CA ILE A 201 3.95 -13.34 2.64
C ILE A 201 4.40 -14.68 3.19
N PHE A 202 3.66 -15.26 4.12
CA PHE A 202 3.97 -16.57 4.71
C PHE A 202 3.76 -17.71 3.71
N HIS A 203 2.72 -17.64 2.89
CA HIS A 203 2.48 -18.63 1.84
C HIS A 203 3.61 -18.65 0.80
N ASN A 204 4.04 -17.47 0.34
CA ASN A 204 5.06 -17.34 -0.71
C ASN A 204 6.50 -17.32 -0.16
N GLN A 205 6.66 -17.28 1.17
CA GLN A 205 7.95 -17.21 1.86
C GLN A 205 8.81 -16.01 1.45
N GLN A 206 8.18 -14.89 1.10
CA GLN A 206 8.83 -13.73 0.54
C GLN A 206 8.15 -12.44 0.99
N GLY A 207 8.94 -11.43 1.33
CA GLY A 207 8.43 -10.08 1.57
C GLY A 207 9.53 -9.02 1.50
N TYR A 208 9.18 -7.76 1.24
CA TYR A 208 10.10 -6.62 1.33
C TYR A 208 9.69 -5.61 2.42
N CYS A 209 10.40 -4.49 2.54
CA CYS A 209 10.29 -3.59 3.70
C CYS A 209 8.87 -3.18 4.10
N MET A 210 8.03 -2.77 3.16
CA MET A 210 6.65 -2.39 3.45
C MET A 210 5.77 -3.59 3.80
N GLU A 211 5.88 -4.68 3.06
CA GLU A 211 5.16 -5.93 3.30
C GLU A 211 5.48 -6.51 4.68
N LEU A 212 6.76 -6.59 5.03
CA LEU A 212 7.23 -7.08 6.32
C LEU A 212 6.82 -6.13 7.46
N SER A 213 6.83 -4.81 7.21
CA SER A 213 6.36 -3.83 8.20
C SER A 213 4.86 -3.93 8.46
N ALA A 214 4.07 -4.17 7.40
CA ALA A 214 2.63 -4.40 7.49
C ALA A 214 2.32 -5.72 8.18
N ALA A 215 2.98 -6.82 7.78
CA ALA A 215 2.80 -8.13 8.41
C ALA A 215 3.15 -8.12 9.91
N PHE A 216 4.23 -7.45 10.29
CA PHE A 216 4.57 -7.32 11.70
C PHE A 216 3.57 -6.46 12.47
N ALA A 217 3.06 -5.40 11.86
CA ALA A 217 1.98 -4.62 12.46
C ALA A 217 0.72 -5.47 12.65
N SER A 218 0.35 -6.31 11.68
CA SER A 218 -0.76 -7.28 11.78
C SER A 218 -0.58 -8.18 13.00
N TRP A 219 0.62 -8.77 13.14
CA TRP A 219 1.01 -9.61 14.28
C TRP A 219 0.90 -8.89 15.63
N CYS A 220 1.35 -7.63 15.70
CA CYS A 220 1.38 -6.86 16.95
C CYS A 220 -0.03 -6.42 17.37
N ILE A 221 -0.83 -5.90 16.44
CA ILE A 221 -2.15 -5.34 16.75
C ILE A 221 -3.16 -6.43 17.04
N ASN A 222 -3.01 -7.60 16.43
CA ASN A 222 -3.80 -8.78 16.79
C ASN A 222 -3.62 -9.15 18.28
N GLN A 223 -2.46 -8.81 18.86
CA GLN A 223 -2.16 -9.00 20.28
C GLN A 223 -2.45 -7.76 21.14
N GLY A 224 -3.03 -6.70 20.56
CA GLY A 224 -3.25 -5.41 21.21
C GLY A 224 -1.96 -4.63 21.50
N VAL A 225 -0.83 -5.00 20.90
CA VAL A 225 0.44 -4.31 21.12
C VAL A 225 0.51 -3.07 20.24
N LYS A 226 0.81 -1.92 20.85
CA LYS A 226 0.98 -0.67 20.12
C LYS A 226 2.26 -0.73 19.27
N CYS A 227 2.11 -0.46 17.98
CA CYS A 227 3.21 -0.31 17.05
C CYS A 227 2.99 0.84 16.06
N THR A 228 4.08 1.32 15.48
CA THR A 228 4.08 2.23 14.32
C THR A 228 4.72 1.55 13.11
N VAL A 229 4.38 2.05 11.92
CA VAL A 229 5.19 1.89 10.72
C VAL A 229 5.89 3.23 10.47
N GLU A 230 7.21 3.20 10.36
CA GLU A 230 8.06 4.34 10.11
C GLU A 230 8.60 4.27 8.68
N PHE A 231 8.31 5.28 7.87
CA PHE A 231 8.96 5.46 6.58
C PHE A 231 10.16 6.35 6.79
N VAL A 232 11.30 5.82 6.37
CA VAL A 232 12.57 6.53 6.27
C VAL A 232 12.99 6.51 4.79
N PRO A 233 13.95 7.33 4.36
CA PRO A 233 14.33 7.38 2.95
C PRO A 233 14.59 5.97 2.35
N GLY A 234 13.76 5.58 1.38
CA GLY A 234 13.86 4.30 0.67
C GLY A 234 13.51 3.04 1.47
N HIS A 235 12.96 3.16 2.69
CA HIS A 235 12.76 2.00 3.56
C HIS A 235 11.57 2.16 4.52
N ALA A 236 11.02 1.03 4.97
CA ALA A 236 9.94 0.99 5.96
C ALA A 236 10.33 0.02 7.09
N VAL A 237 10.14 0.47 8.33
CA VAL A 237 10.45 -0.28 9.56
C VAL A 237 9.35 -0.10 10.60
N ASN A 238 9.42 -0.80 11.73
CA ASN A 238 8.46 -0.63 12.82
C ASN A 238 9.11 -0.07 14.09
N ARG A 239 8.27 0.51 14.96
CA ARG A 239 8.57 0.60 16.39
C ARG A 239 7.47 -0.03 17.21
N LEU A 240 7.86 -0.73 18.26
CA LEU A 240 6.98 -1.17 19.33
C LEU A 240 7.05 -0.19 20.48
N TYR A 241 5.96 -0.08 21.24
CA TYR A 241 5.89 0.76 22.43
C TYR A 241 5.49 -0.09 23.62
N ASP A 242 6.26 0.01 24.71
CA ASP A 242 5.82 -0.56 25.98
C ASP A 242 4.79 0.33 26.71
N ARG A 243 4.34 -0.11 27.88
CA ARG A 243 3.33 0.60 28.67
C ARG A 243 3.79 1.96 29.18
N GLU A 244 5.11 2.18 29.26
CA GLU A 244 5.71 3.45 29.67
C GLU A 244 5.93 4.38 28.46
N GLY A 245 5.62 3.91 27.25
CA GLY A 245 5.81 4.64 26.00
C GLY A 245 7.24 4.58 25.47
N LYS A 246 8.10 3.73 26.03
CA LYS A 246 9.44 3.52 25.49
C LYS A 246 9.36 2.79 24.16
N ALA A 247 10.03 3.35 23.16
CA ALA A 247 10.05 2.82 21.81
C ALA A 247 11.16 1.79 21.61
N TYR A 248 10.85 0.74 20.85
CA TYR A 248 11.76 -0.33 20.46
C TYR A 248 11.73 -0.47 18.94
N PRO A 249 12.76 -0.01 18.22
CA PRO A 249 12.82 -0.17 16.76
C PRO A 249 12.99 -1.64 16.39
N VAL A 250 12.26 -2.07 15.35
CA VAL A 250 12.28 -3.44 14.82
C VAL A 250 12.32 -3.37 13.31
N ASP A 251 13.42 -3.83 12.72
CA ASP A 251 13.60 -3.91 11.26
C ASP A 251 13.77 -5.37 10.81
N LEU A 252 12.64 -6.02 10.52
CA LEU A 252 12.62 -7.42 10.11
C LEU A 252 13.29 -7.68 8.76
N THR A 253 13.53 -6.65 7.95
CA THR A 253 14.19 -6.80 6.65
C THR A 253 15.62 -7.28 6.79
N MET A 254 16.26 -6.98 7.93
CA MET A 254 17.61 -7.45 8.24
C MET A 254 17.69 -8.97 8.29
N LEU A 255 16.66 -9.59 8.89
CA LEU A 255 16.52 -11.04 8.96
C LEU A 255 16.21 -11.60 7.57
N ALA A 256 15.18 -11.07 6.90
CA ALA A 256 14.76 -11.55 5.59
C ALA A 256 15.89 -11.47 4.53
N SER A 257 16.68 -10.40 4.54
CA SER A 257 17.79 -10.17 3.59
C SER A 257 18.96 -11.12 3.82
N SER A 258 19.09 -11.64 5.04
CA SER A 258 20.16 -12.54 5.45
C SER A 258 19.69 -13.99 5.60
N MET A 259 18.44 -14.30 5.22
CA MET A 259 17.80 -15.59 5.49
C MET A 259 18.61 -16.79 4.95
N ALA A 260 19.26 -16.63 3.81
CA ALA A 260 20.14 -17.66 3.22
C ALA A 260 21.34 -18.05 4.11
N GLN A 261 21.78 -17.14 5.00
CA GLN A 261 22.92 -17.34 5.89
C GLN A 261 22.54 -18.04 7.19
N PHE A 262 21.24 -18.21 7.45
CA PHE A 262 20.73 -18.80 8.68
C PHE A 262 20.48 -20.30 8.53
N PRO A 263 20.76 -21.09 9.59
CA PRO A 263 20.49 -22.52 9.59
C PRO A 263 18.99 -22.76 9.37
N ILE A 264 18.68 -23.79 8.61
CA ILE A 264 17.31 -24.31 8.49
C ILE A 264 16.97 -24.94 9.84
N LEU A 265 15.85 -24.54 10.43
CA LEU A 265 15.38 -25.12 11.68
C LEU A 265 14.94 -26.58 11.45
N SER A 266 15.12 -27.43 12.45
CA SER A 266 14.65 -28.82 12.40
C SER A 266 13.12 -28.89 12.26
N ASP A 267 12.59 -29.96 11.67
CA ASP A 267 11.13 -30.19 11.58
C ASP A 267 10.45 -30.23 12.97
N SER A 268 11.20 -30.64 13.99
CA SER A 268 10.83 -30.51 15.41
C SER A 268 11.89 -29.67 16.10
N PRO A 269 11.74 -28.32 16.12
CA PRO A 269 12.73 -27.42 16.66
C PRO A 269 13.07 -27.73 18.11
N GLY A 270 14.36 -27.76 18.42
CA GLY A 270 14.87 -28.03 19.77
C GLY A 270 15.68 -26.88 20.36
N ALA A 271 16.32 -27.13 21.50
CA ALA A 271 17.13 -26.12 22.21
C ALA A 271 18.20 -25.44 21.32
N THR A 272 18.84 -26.20 20.42
CA THR A 272 19.83 -25.65 19.48
C THR A 272 19.20 -24.69 18.46
N ASP A 273 18.03 -25.05 17.92
CA ASP A 273 17.29 -24.19 16.99
C ASP A 273 16.84 -22.91 17.68
N PHE A 274 16.32 -23.02 18.91
CA PHE A 274 15.90 -21.87 19.71
C PHE A 274 17.07 -20.95 20.06
N ALA A 275 18.23 -21.51 20.43
CA ALA A 275 19.43 -20.71 20.67
C ALA A 275 19.91 -19.98 19.41
N ASN A 276 19.78 -20.59 18.23
CA ASN A 276 20.08 -19.92 16.97
C ASN A 276 19.14 -18.75 16.73
N VAL A 277 17.83 -18.96 16.89
CA VAL A 277 16.81 -17.91 16.74
C VAL A 277 17.07 -16.75 17.70
N ASP A 278 17.35 -17.03 18.97
CA ASP A 278 17.62 -16.01 20.00
C ASP A 278 18.86 -15.17 19.69
N ARG A 279 19.90 -15.81 19.13
CA ARG A 279 21.09 -15.10 18.64
C ARG A 279 20.73 -14.11 17.54
N PHE A 280 19.90 -14.51 16.57
CA PHE A 280 19.53 -13.62 15.47
C PHE A 280 18.54 -12.54 15.88
N TYR A 281 17.60 -12.85 16.77
CA TYR A 281 16.76 -11.85 17.42
C TYR A 281 17.61 -10.77 18.12
N THR A 282 18.67 -11.17 18.83
CA THR A 282 19.58 -10.22 19.48
C THR A 282 20.30 -9.33 18.46
N ILE A 283 20.79 -9.91 17.35
CA ILE A 283 21.44 -9.16 16.26
C ILE A 283 20.46 -8.17 15.63
N LEU A 284 19.25 -8.63 15.30
CA LEU A 284 18.15 -7.84 14.76
C LEU A 284 17.90 -6.61 15.65
N MET A 285 17.55 -6.82 16.92
CA MET A 285 17.22 -5.72 17.83
C MET A 285 18.40 -4.76 18.04
N THR A 286 19.62 -5.27 18.11
CA THR A 286 20.82 -4.43 18.26
C THR A 286 21.02 -3.52 17.06
N ARG A 287 20.90 -4.06 15.84
CA ARG A 287 21.08 -3.29 14.62
C ARG A 287 19.94 -2.31 14.38
N SER A 288 18.68 -2.73 14.58
CA SER A 288 17.53 -1.82 14.51
C SER A 288 17.69 -0.63 15.47
N GLN A 289 18.24 -0.87 16.67
CA GLN A 289 18.55 0.21 17.62
C GLN A 289 19.68 1.12 17.16
N GLN A 290 20.71 0.57 16.50
CA GLN A 290 21.81 1.35 15.93
C GLN A 290 21.34 2.24 14.78
N ASP A 291 20.56 1.70 13.85
CA ASP A 291 20.03 2.48 12.72
C ASP A 291 19.11 3.60 13.20
N GLU A 292 18.29 3.32 14.21
CA GLU A 292 17.45 4.32 14.85
C GLU A 292 18.27 5.48 15.45
N ILE A 293 19.33 5.18 16.23
CA ILE A 293 20.14 6.21 16.90
C ILE A 293 21.03 6.96 15.89
N ASN A 294 21.70 6.24 15.01
CA ASN A 294 22.77 6.79 14.17
C ASN A 294 22.24 7.47 12.91
N THR A 295 21.06 7.05 12.42
CA THR A 295 20.55 7.46 11.13
C THR A 295 19.18 8.11 11.26
N TYR A 296 18.20 7.39 11.82
CA TYR A 296 16.81 7.82 11.68
C TYR A 296 16.42 8.97 12.60
N GLN A 297 16.96 9.01 13.82
CA GLN A 297 16.70 10.11 14.77
C GLN A 297 17.23 11.44 14.26
N GLN A 298 18.48 11.44 13.79
CA GLN A 298 19.10 12.63 13.23
C GLN A 298 18.42 13.02 11.90
N GLY A 299 18.15 12.05 11.03
CA GLY A 299 17.47 12.30 9.75
C GLY A 299 16.08 12.92 9.90
N ARG A 300 15.30 12.54 10.92
CA ARG A 300 14.02 13.20 11.23
C ARG A 300 14.17 14.68 11.60
N GLN A 301 15.31 15.09 12.13
CA GLN A 301 15.59 16.48 12.48
C GLN A 301 16.14 17.25 11.28
N ASP A 302 17.04 16.63 10.52
CA ASP A 302 17.74 17.25 9.40
C ASP A 302 16.86 17.37 8.16
N ASP A 303 16.00 16.38 7.91
CA ASP A 303 15.15 16.29 6.72
C ASP A 303 13.78 15.69 7.03
N PRO A 304 12.93 16.39 7.82
CA PRO A 304 11.63 15.87 8.24
C PRO A 304 10.69 15.57 7.07
N VAL A 305 10.94 16.13 5.87
CA VAL A 305 10.09 15.93 4.69
C VAL A 305 10.20 14.51 4.14
N ASN A 306 11.31 13.81 4.35
CA ASN A 306 11.49 12.43 3.89
C ASN A 306 11.20 11.36 4.95
N TYR A 307 10.79 11.75 6.16
CA TYR A 307 10.43 10.83 7.24
C TYR A 307 8.95 10.94 7.62
N SER A 308 8.24 9.82 7.69
CA SER A 308 6.83 9.78 8.11
C SER A 308 6.56 8.62 9.05
N THR A 309 5.56 8.78 9.90
CA THR A 309 5.19 7.76 10.90
C THR A 309 3.69 7.54 10.85
N ILE A 310 3.30 6.27 10.78
CA ILE A 310 1.92 5.82 10.92
C ILE A 310 1.77 5.22 12.31
N ASP A 311 0.97 5.87 13.16
CA ASP A 311 0.46 5.24 14.39
C ASP A 311 -0.68 4.30 14.01
N VAL A 312 -0.33 3.04 13.75
CA VAL A 312 -1.24 2.03 13.24
C VAL A 312 -2.40 1.82 14.22
N TYR A 313 -2.10 1.81 15.52
CA TYR A 313 -3.12 1.64 16.57
C TYR A 313 -4.12 2.80 16.59
N ARG A 314 -3.66 4.04 16.39
CA ARG A 314 -4.53 5.22 16.35
C ARG A 314 -5.35 5.29 15.06
N LEU A 315 -4.72 5.03 13.91
CA LEU A 315 -5.39 5.07 12.62
C LEU A 315 -6.43 3.97 12.47
N ARG A 316 -6.27 2.84 13.19
CA ARG A 316 -7.26 1.76 13.26
C ARG A 316 -8.68 2.22 13.59
N GLN A 317 -8.81 3.28 14.39
CA GLN A 317 -10.11 3.81 14.78
C GLN A 317 -10.88 4.45 13.60
N TRP A 318 -10.17 4.79 12.52
CA TRP A 318 -10.67 5.60 11.41
C TRP A 318 -10.52 4.90 10.06
N LEU A 319 -9.53 4.01 9.94
CA LEU A 319 -9.23 3.23 8.76
C LEU A 319 -9.35 1.75 9.15
N PRO A 320 -10.46 1.08 8.79
CA PRO A 320 -10.57 -0.35 8.97
C PRO A 320 -9.42 -1.04 8.22
N SER A 321 -8.98 -2.21 8.71
CA SER A 321 -8.15 -3.13 7.91
C SER A 321 -8.98 -3.35 6.68
N PHE A 322 -8.33 -3.42 5.52
CA PHE A 322 -8.99 -4.01 4.38
C PHE A 322 -8.94 -5.51 4.64
N ASN A 323 -9.68 -5.94 5.67
CA ASN A 323 -10.12 -7.30 5.76
C ASN A 323 -10.95 -7.50 4.50
N ILE A 324 -10.36 -8.27 3.59
CA ILE A 324 -10.93 -8.88 2.39
C ILE A 324 -12.01 -9.88 2.88
N GLY A 325 -12.97 -9.36 3.63
CA GLY A 325 -14.19 -10.02 4.05
C GLY A 325 -15.33 -9.31 3.34
N GLY A 326 -16.30 -10.06 2.84
CA GLY A 326 -17.37 -9.60 1.96
C GLY A 326 -18.22 -8.41 2.46
N ASN A 327 -17.98 -7.89 3.65
CA ASN A 327 -18.67 -6.73 4.21
C ASN A 327 -18.04 -5.37 3.84
N TYR A 328 -16.83 -5.31 3.24
CA TYR A 328 -16.24 -4.06 2.72
C TYR A 328 -16.85 -3.60 1.38
N LEU A 329 -17.72 -4.42 0.77
CA LEU A 329 -18.54 -4.03 -0.40
C LEU A 329 -19.30 -2.70 -0.21
N HIS A 330 -19.50 -2.28 1.04
CA HIS A 330 -20.34 -1.17 1.43
C HIS A 330 -19.60 0.11 1.88
N THR A 331 -18.28 0.08 2.08
CA THR A 331 -17.49 1.26 2.50
C THR A 331 -16.71 1.80 1.31
N ARG A 332 -17.42 2.45 0.39
CA ARG A 332 -16.85 3.04 -0.82
C ARG A 332 -16.60 4.54 -0.63
N ALA A 333 -15.38 5.00 -0.89
CA ALA A 333 -15.18 6.26 -1.59
C ALA A 333 -15.34 5.95 -3.08
N ALA A 334 -16.57 5.68 -3.52
CA ALA A 334 -16.85 5.60 -4.93
C ALA A 334 -16.71 7.02 -5.47
N ALA A 335 -15.88 7.23 -6.50
CA ALA A 335 -16.20 8.30 -7.43
C ALA A 335 -17.67 8.09 -7.83
N VAL A 336 -18.47 9.16 -7.79
CA VAL A 336 -19.87 9.08 -8.20
C VAL A 336 -19.87 8.41 -9.57
N GLU A 337 -20.55 7.26 -9.73
CA GLU A 337 -20.72 6.66 -11.05
C GLU A 337 -21.36 7.76 -11.91
N GLU A 338 -20.65 8.22 -12.93
CA GLU A 338 -21.21 9.19 -13.85
C GLU A 338 -22.32 8.49 -14.62
N ASP A 339 -23.56 8.74 -14.21
CA ASP A 339 -24.75 8.08 -14.74
C ASP A 339 -25.15 8.59 -16.15
N ALA A 340 -24.36 9.48 -16.75
CA ALA A 340 -24.69 10.14 -18.00
C ALA A 340 -23.47 10.45 -18.87
N LEU A 341 -23.66 10.38 -20.19
CA LEU A 341 -22.73 10.93 -21.17
C LEU A 341 -22.72 12.45 -21.02
N GLN A 342 -21.55 13.04 -20.82
CA GLN A 342 -21.42 14.48 -20.63
C GLN A 342 -20.79 15.13 -21.85
N ILE A 343 -21.41 16.21 -22.32
CA ILE A 343 -20.79 17.14 -23.26
C ILE A 343 -19.92 18.06 -22.43
N VAL A 344 -18.63 18.08 -22.75
CA VAL A 344 -17.63 18.87 -22.02
C VAL A 344 -17.07 19.94 -22.93
N GLU A 345 -16.75 21.11 -22.38
CA GLU A 345 -15.83 22.04 -23.05
C GLU A 345 -14.49 21.31 -23.20
N ASN A 346 -13.86 21.40 -24.38
CA ASN A 346 -12.69 20.63 -24.80
C ASN A 346 -11.83 20.10 -23.62
N PRO A 347 -11.88 18.78 -23.33
CA PRO A 347 -11.30 18.21 -22.12
C PRO A 347 -9.78 18.08 -22.22
N VAL A 348 -9.19 18.43 -23.36
CA VAL A 348 -7.75 18.50 -23.46
C VAL A 348 -7.32 19.75 -22.71
N TRP A 349 -6.90 19.56 -21.45
CA TRP A 349 -5.79 20.25 -20.81
C TRP A 349 -5.55 21.68 -21.35
N ASN A 350 -5.67 22.70 -20.50
CA ASN A 350 -5.00 23.98 -20.70
C ASN A 350 -3.46 23.76 -20.70
N ILE A 351 -2.94 23.08 -21.72
CA ILE A 351 -1.57 23.19 -22.19
C ILE A 351 -1.61 24.50 -22.97
N ASP A 352 -0.87 25.47 -22.47
CA ASP A 352 -0.65 26.76 -23.09
C ASP A 352 -0.61 26.68 -24.62
N ASN A 353 -1.19 27.70 -25.25
CA ASN A 353 -1.15 28.02 -26.68
C ASN A 353 0.28 28.24 -27.26
N ASN A 354 1.30 27.53 -26.76
CA ASN A 354 2.70 27.68 -27.15
C ASN A 354 3.27 26.49 -27.94
N LEU A 355 2.47 25.48 -28.29
CA LEU A 355 2.87 24.51 -29.30
C LEU A 355 2.57 25.08 -30.69
N ASN A 356 3.45 25.97 -31.14
CA ASN A 356 3.61 26.30 -32.55
C ASN A 356 4.01 25.02 -33.30
N PHE A 357 3.05 24.39 -33.98
CA PHE A 357 3.38 23.55 -35.12
C PHE A 357 3.67 24.49 -36.29
N GLU A 358 4.95 24.77 -36.53
CA GLU A 358 5.38 25.24 -37.85
C GLU A 358 5.05 24.15 -38.88
N LYS A 359 4.56 24.62 -40.04
CA LYS A 359 4.08 23.83 -41.17
C LYS A 359 5.13 22.92 -41.80
#